data_AF-A0A953Y8X4-F1
#
_entry.id   AF-A0A953Y8X4-F1
#
_cell.length_a   1.000
_cell.length_b   1.000
_cell.length_c   1.000
_cell.angle_alpha   90.00
_cell.angle_beta   90.00
_cell.angle_gamma   90.00
#
_symmetry.space_group_name_H-M   'P 1'
#
loop_
_entity.id
_entity.type
_entity.pdbx_description
1 polymer ?
#
loop_
_entity_poly.entity_id
_entity_poly.type
_entity_poly.pdbx_seq_one_letter_code
_entity_poly.pdbx_strand_id
1 'polypeptide(L)'
;EALAERFALRLPRGVGVSLTLLEPADLRALGGGVPDASGEPGHHLLAFTEVEELLRDGAPVSTAFRIYLARGTPGPWASGILAHELFHVWQTLQGGGPTQRDAFREGAAQYVQHEVLQQLGERAWARRVADDRDPVYGDGLRRFRALVLSEGERQALELAARAEDFPPGF
;
A
#
# COMPACT_ATOMS: atom_id res chain seq x y z
N GLU A 1 -17.37 12.32 0.58
CA GLU A 1 -16.44 12.25 -0.57
C GLU A 1 -15.86 10.86 -0.59
N ALA A 2 -15.95 10.12 -1.69
CA ALA A 2 -15.46 8.74 -1.70
C ALA A 2 -13.93 8.75 -1.56
N LEU A 3 -13.34 7.85 -0.78
CA LEU A 3 -11.88 7.70 -0.62
C LEU A 3 -11.11 7.70 -1.97
N ALA A 4 -11.74 7.14 -3.01
CA ALA A 4 -11.21 7.13 -4.37
C ALA A 4 -11.14 8.53 -5.02
N GLU A 5 -12.05 9.45 -4.68
CA GLU A 5 -12.01 10.84 -5.13
C GLU A 5 -10.93 11.63 -4.40
N ARG A 6 -10.79 11.45 -3.08
CA ARG A 6 -9.76 12.12 -2.26
C ARG A 6 -8.34 11.81 -2.75
N PHE A 7 -8.06 10.54 -3.05
CA PHE A 7 -6.72 10.14 -3.50
C PHE A 7 -6.54 10.15 -5.03
N ALA A 8 -7.58 10.52 -5.79
CA ALA A 8 -7.58 10.47 -7.26
C ALA A 8 -7.10 9.12 -7.85
N LEU A 9 -7.27 8.01 -7.11
CA LEU A 9 -6.86 6.66 -7.49
C LEU A 9 -7.83 6.09 -8.53
N ARG A 10 -7.78 6.63 -9.74
CA ARG A 10 -8.55 6.12 -10.88
C ARG A 10 -7.72 5.06 -11.59
N LEU A 11 -8.15 3.81 -11.49
CA LEU A 11 -7.58 2.74 -12.29
C LEU A 11 -7.99 2.93 -13.76
N PRO A 12 -7.07 2.78 -14.73
CA PRO A 12 -7.40 2.80 -16.15
C PRO A 12 -8.45 1.73 -16.49
N ARG A 13 -9.26 1.99 -17.52
CA ARG A 13 -10.20 0.98 -18.03
C ARG A 13 -9.43 -0.25 -18.51
N GLY A 14 -9.91 -1.45 -18.18
CA GLY A 14 -9.29 -2.71 -18.58
C GLY A 14 -8.26 -3.26 -17.59
N VAL A 15 -7.93 -2.53 -16.52
CA VAL A 15 -7.14 -3.09 -15.41
C VAL A 15 -8.03 -4.00 -14.57
N GLY A 16 -7.68 -5.28 -14.52
CA GLY A 16 -8.33 -6.23 -13.61
C GLY A 16 -7.67 -6.18 -12.25
N VAL A 17 -8.45 -5.90 -11.20
CA VAL A 17 -8.00 -6.09 -9.81
C VAL A 17 -8.91 -7.14 -9.17
N SER A 18 -8.31 -8.17 -8.60
CA SER A 18 -9.03 -9.25 -7.91
C SER A 18 -8.62 -9.32 -6.45
N LEU A 19 -9.55 -9.69 -5.58
CA LEU A 19 -9.32 -9.91 -4.15
C LEU A 19 -9.52 -11.39 -3.84
N THR A 20 -8.50 -12.03 -3.25
CA THR A 20 -8.56 -13.42 -2.80
C THR A 20 -8.37 -13.48 -1.29
N LEU A 21 -9.31 -14.11 -0.58
CA LEU A 21 -9.18 -14.34 0.85
C LEU A 21 -8.47 -15.67 1.09
N LEU A 22 -7.35 -15.63 1.80
CA LEU A 22 -6.54 -16.81 2.13
C LEU A 22 -6.56 -17.08 3.63
N GLU A 23 -6.37 -18.33 4.03
CA GLU A 23 -6.05 -18.61 5.43
C GLU A 23 -4.70 -17.95 5.77
N PRO A 24 -4.49 -17.45 7.00
CA PRO A 24 -3.23 -16.82 7.39
C PRO A 24 -1.99 -17.69 7.15
N ALA A 25 -2.14 -19.02 7.23
CA ALA A 25 -1.05 -19.96 6.93
C ALA A 25 -0.66 -19.97 5.44
N ASP A 26 -1.65 -19.90 4.55
CA ASP A 26 -1.41 -19.90 3.10
C ASP A 26 -0.83 -18.55 2.65
N LEU A 27 -1.30 -17.45 3.25
CA LEU A 27 -0.74 -16.12 3.00
C LEU A 27 0.75 -16.06 3.38
N ARG A 28 1.12 -16.69 4.50
CA ARG A 28 2.53 -16.81 4.94
C ARG A 28 3.37 -17.61 3.95
N ALA A 29 2.84 -18.70 3.41
CA ALA A 29 3.56 -19.54 2.46
C ALA A 29 3.87 -18.83 1.12
N LEU A 30 3.06 -17.82 0.77
CA LEU A 30 3.22 -17.02 -0.45
C LEU A 30 4.16 -15.81 -0.29
N GLY A 31 4.80 -15.65 0.87
CA GLY A 31 5.69 -14.52 1.13
C GLY A 31 5.05 -13.36 1.91
N GLY A 32 3.81 -13.51 2.40
CA GLY A 32 3.31 -12.67 3.49
C GLY A 32 4.21 -12.88 4.71
N GLY A 33 4.90 -11.83 5.16
CA GLY A 33 6.05 -11.97 6.07
C GLY A 33 5.79 -12.62 7.45
N VAL A 34 6.90 -12.85 8.14
CA VAL A 34 7.03 -13.55 9.43
C VAL A 34 6.62 -12.61 10.57
N PRO A 35 5.87 -13.07 11.60
CA PRO A 35 5.61 -12.24 12.79
C PRO A 35 6.94 -11.82 13.44
N ASP A 36 6.98 -10.58 13.93
CA ASP A 36 8.12 -10.14 14.72
C ASP A 36 8.24 -10.95 16.02
N ALA A 37 9.33 -10.75 16.77
CA ALA A 37 9.62 -11.48 18.00
C ALA A 37 8.53 -11.35 19.10
N SER A 38 7.52 -10.48 18.92
CA SER A 38 6.40 -10.31 19.85
C SER A 38 5.24 -11.28 19.59
N GLY A 39 5.23 -12.00 18.46
CA GLY A 39 4.15 -12.92 18.09
C GLY A 39 2.86 -12.23 17.62
N GLU A 40 2.85 -10.90 17.56
CA GLU A 40 1.80 -10.12 16.91
C GLU A 40 2.10 -10.04 15.41
N PRO A 41 1.12 -10.28 14.51
CA PRO A 41 1.33 -10.01 13.10
C PRO A 41 1.61 -8.52 12.90
N GLY A 42 2.76 -8.18 12.32
CA GLY A 42 2.98 -6.87 11.72
C GLY A 42 1.85 -6.56 10.75
N HIS A 43 1.38 -5.31 10.70
CA HIS A 43 0.21 -4.95 9.87
C HIS A 43 0.45 -5.14 8.37
N HIS A 44 1.72 -5.10 7.96
CA HIS A 44 2.22 -5.40 6.61
C HIS A 44 2.19 -6.90 6.26
N LEU A 45 1.72 -7.77 7.17
CA LEU A 45 1.69 -9.23 7.00
C LEU A 45 0.31 -9.79 6.67
N LEU A 46 -0.70 -8.93 6.57
CA LEU A 46 -2.10 -9.33 6.42
C LEU A 46 -2.60 -9.26 4.98
N ALA A 47 -1.82 -8.69 4.07
CA ALA A 47 -2.05 -8.75 2.64
C ALA A 47 -0.75 -8.65 1.85
N PHE A 48 -0.81 -8.97 0.56
CA PHE A 48 0.18 -8.56 -0.43
C PHE A 48 -0.46 -8.45 -1.81
N THR A 49 0.15 -7.64 -2.68
CA THR A 49 -0.25 -7.47 -4.09
C THR A 49 0.68 -8.24 -5.03
N GLU A 50 0.09 -9.09 -5.86
CA GLU A 50 0.73 -9.76 -6.99
C GLU A 50 0.37 -9.06 -8.30
N VAL A 51 1.35 -8.91 -9.18
CA VAL A 51 1.20 -8.34 -10.53
C VAL A 51 1.40 -9.44 -11.56
N GLU A 52 0.40 -9.66 -12.41
CA GLU A 52 0.46 -10.59 -13.53
C GLU A 52 0.44 -9.78 -14.84
N GLU A 53 1.54 -9.84 -15.58
CA GLU A 53 1.65 -9.20 -16.89
C GLU A 53 1.51 -10.25 -18.00
N LEU A 54 0.50 -10.09 -18.84
CA LEU A 54 0.40 -10.83 -20.08
C LEU A 54 1.23 -10.13 -21.15
N LEU A 55 2.23 -10.82 -21.66
CA LEU A 55 3.04 -10.34 -22.77
C LEU A 55 2.55 -10.94 -24.09
N ARG A 56 2.47 -10.13 -25.15
CA ARG A 56 2.33 -10.58 -26.55
C ARG A 56 3.51 -10.02 -27.32
N ASP A 57 4.25 -10.88 -28.00
CA ASP A 57 5.45 -10.52 -28.78
C ASP A 57 6.51 -9.75 -27.95
N GLY A 58 6.62 -10.09 -26.66
CA GLY A 58 7.54 -9.44 -25.72
C GLY A 58 7.07 -8.07 -25.20
N ALA A 59 5.89 -7.60 -25.61
CA ALA A 59 5.30 -6.36 -25.12
C ALA A 59 4.11 -6.65 -24.18
N PRO A 60 3.95 -5.92 -23.07
CA PRO A 60 2.80 -6.09 -22.18
C PRO A 60 1.51 -5.67 -22.90
N VAL A 61 0.53 -6.58 -22.94
CA VAL A 61 -0.80 -6.36 -23.54
C VAL A 61 -1.94 -6.32 -22.53
N SER A 62 -1.73 -6.85 -21.32
CA SER A 62 -2.63 -6.63 -20.19
C SER A 62 -1.89 -6.80 -18.87
N THR A 63 -2.25 -5.99 -17.88
CA THR A 63 -1.78 -6.12 -16.50
C THR A 63 -2.98 -6.44 -15.62
N ALA A 64 -2.89 -7.52 -14.87
CA ALA A 64 -3.85 -7.89 -13.84
C ALA A 64 -3.17 -7.84 -12.47
N PHE A 65 -3.92 -7.42 -11.47
CA PHE A 65 -3.47 -7.35 -10.08
C PHE A 65 -4.32 -8.28 -9.24
N ARG A 66 -3.66 -8.97 -8.32
CA ARG A 66 -4.34 -9.80 -7.34
C ARG A 66 -3.87 -9.40 -5.95
N ILE A 67 -4.82 -8.99 -5.13
CA ILE A 67 -4.59 -8.71 -3.73
C ILE A 67 -5.02 -9.95 -2.95
N TYR A 68 -4.10 -10.46 -2.15
CA TYR A 68 -4.41 -11.53 -1.20
C TYR A 68 -4.59 -10.91 0.17
N LEU A 69 -5.67 -11.26 0.89
CA LEU A 69 -5.97 -10.74 2.22
C LEU A 69 -6.23 -11.91 3.18
N ALA A 70 -5.71 -11.82 4.39
CA ALA A 70 -5.95 -12.81 5.43
C ALA A 70 -7.45 -12.91 5.76
N ARG A 71 -8.00 -14.12 5.72
CA ARG A 71 -9.38 -14.42 6.14
C ARG A 71 -9.54 -14.09 7.62
N GLY A 72 -10.70 -13.54 7.97
CA GLY A 72 -11.02 -13.15 9.35
C GLY A 72 -10.50 -11.78 9.76
N THR A 73 -9.83 -11.06 8.85
CA THR A 73 -9.47 -9.65 9.07
C THR A 73 -10.74 -8.83 9.33
N PRO A 74 -10.82 -8.08 10.44
CA PRO A 74 -11.97 -7.22 10.72
C PRO A 74 -12.27 -6.25 9.57
N GLY A 75 -13.54 -5.95 9.33
CA GLY A 75 -13.96 -5.15 8.16
C GLY A 75 -13.26 -3.79 8.02
N PRO A 76 -13.27 -2.92 9.05
CA PRO A 76 -12.52 -1.66 9.02
C PRO A 76 -11.03 -1.89 8.81
N TRP A 77 -10.53 -3.02 9.32
CA TRP A 77 -9.13 -3.34 9.21
C TRP A 77 -8.73 -3.68 7.77
N ALA A 78 -9.54 -4.53 7.14
CA ALA A 78 -9.44 -4.87 5.74
C ALA A 78 -9.51 -3.62 4.86
N SER A 79 -10.36 -2.64 5.17
CA SER A 79 -10.42 -1.39 4.40
C SER A 79 -9.11 -0.60 4.43
N GLY A 80 -8.45 -0.48 5.58
CA GLY A 80 -7.14 0.17 5.68
C GLY A 80 -6.05 -0.57 4.91
N ILE A 81 -5.98 -1.90 5.07
CA ILE A 81 -5.00 -2.74 4.35
C ILE A 81 -5.25 -2.70 2.84
N LEU A 82 -6.50 -2.84 2.39
CA LEU A 82 -6.80 -2.79 0.96
C LEU A 82 -6.48 -1.43 0.35
N ALA A 83 -6.59 -0.34 1.12
CA ALA A 83 -6.18 0.97 0.64
C ALA A 83 -4.65 1.07 0.44
N HIS A 84 -3.87 0.43 1.31
CA HIS A 84 -2.42 0.26 1.12
C HIS A 84 -2.10 -0.49 -0.17
N GLU A 85 -2.69 -1.68 -0.34
CA GLU A 85 -2.43 -2.55 -1.49
C GLU A 85 -2.88 -1.92 -2.82
N LEU A 86 -4.06 -1.28 -2.82
CA LEU A 86 -4.56 -0.55 -3.99
C LEU A 86 -3.67 0.65 -4.34
N PHE A 87 -2.97 1.24 -3.37
CA PHE A 87 -1.99 2.28 -3.66
C PHE A 87 -0.79 1.73 -4.42
N HIS A 88 -0.29 0.54 -4.07
CA HIS A 88 0.77 -0.12 -4.86
C HIS A 88 0.32 -0.42 -6.28
N VAL A 89 -0.90 -0.93 -6.47
CA VAL A 89 -1.50 -1.10 -7.81
C VAL A 89 -1.44 0.21 -8.59
N TRP A 90 -1.83 1.31 -7.95
CA TRP A 90 -1.79 2.62 -8.59
C TRP A 90 -0.37 3.10 -8.88
N GLN A 91 0.59 2.93 -7.96
CA GLN A 91 2.01 3.25 -8.20
C GLN A 91 2.55 2.51 -9.42
N THR A 92 2.31 1.20 -9.53
CA THR A 92 2.71 0.39 -10.68
C THR A 92 2.12 0.94 -11.98
N LEU A 93 0.84 1.30 -11.97
CA LEU A 93 0.16 1.86 -13.15
C LEU A 93 0.65 3.26 -13.54
N GLN A 94 1.28 3.99 -12.63
CA GLN A 94 1.91 5.28 -12.91
C GLN A 94 3.39 5.16 -13.34
N GLY A 95 3.91 3.94 -13.46
CA GLY A 95 5.32 3.66 -13.80
C GLY A 95 6.26 3.63 -12.60
N GLY A 96 5.73 3.74 -11.38
CA GLY A 96 6.44 3.36 -10.16
C GLY A 96 6.50 1.83 -10.00
N GLY A 97 7.01 1.35 -8.87
CA GLY A 97 7.07 -0.09 -8.57
C GLY A 97 8.43 -0.56 -8.05
N PRO A 98 8.96 -1.71 -8.51
CA PRO A 98 10.07 -2.41 -7.85
C PRO A 98 11.40 -1.64 -7.78
N THR A 99 11.58 -0.62 -8.62
CA THR A 99 12.81 0.20 -8.64
C THR A 99 12.78 1.33 -7.60
N GLN A 100 11.60 1.62 -7.02
CA GLN A 100 11.48 2.62 -5.97
C GLN A 100 12.15 2.13 -4.68
N ARG A 101 12.74 3.05 -3.92
CA ARG A 101 13.23 2.78 -2.57
C ARG A 101 12.05 2.36 -1.69
N ASP A 102 12.23 1.23 -1.01
CA ASP A 102 11.19 0.63 -0.18
C ASP A 102 10.58 1.63 0.80
N ALA A 103 11.38 2.42 1.52
CA ALA A 103 10.86 3.40 2.48
C ALA A 103 9.96 4.46 1.83
N PHE A 104 10.21 4.86 0.58
CA PHE A 104 9.37 5.82 -0.13
C PHE A 104 8.09 5.17 -0.63
N ARG A 105 8.22 3.98 -1.24
CA ARG A 105 7.10 3.20 -1.75
C ARG A 105 6.12 2.83 -0.64
N GLU A 106 6.63 2.21 0.42
CA GLU A 106 5.87 1.73 1.57
C GLU A 106 5.37 2.88 2.44
N GLY A 107 6.17 3.95 2.60
CA GLY A 107 5.77 5.13 3.36
C GLY A 107 4.53 5.82 2.80
N ALA A 108 4.45 5.93 1.47
CA ALA A 108 3.29 6.49 0.78
C ALA A 108 2.05 5.59 0.91
N ALA A 109 2.22 4.27 0.79
CA ALA A 109 1.12 3.32 0.97
C ALA A 109 0.61 3.30 2.42
N GLN A 110 1.52 3.37 3.41
CA GLN A 110 1.18 3.52 4.83
C GLN A 110 0.44 4.82 5.13
N TYR A 111 0.78 5.90 4.42
CA TYR A 111 0.06 7.16 4.56
C TYR A 111 -1.41 7.01 4.15
N VAL A 112 -1.66 6.38 3.00
CA VAL A 112 -3.03 6.12 2.52
C VAL A 112 -3.79 5.23 3.51
N GLN A 113 -3.18 4.14 3.98
CA GLN A 113 -3.76 3.28 5.02
C GLN A 113 -4.13 4.07 6.27
N HIS A 114 -3.20 4.86 6.79
CA HIS A 114 -3.43 5.67 7.98
C HIS A 114 -4.63 6.60 7.81
N GLU A 115 -4.70 7.32 6.70
CA GLU A 115 -5.78 8.27 6.44
C GLU A 115 -7.14 7.59 6.30
N VAL A 116 -7.20 6.39 5.72
CA VAL A 116 -8.42 5.58 5.66
C VAL A 116 -8.87 5.16 7.06
N LEU A 117 -7.94 4.67 7.88
CA LEU A 117 -8.24 4.23 9.24
C LEU A 117 -8.74 5.38 10.13
N GLN A 118 -8.14 6.57 9.98
CA GLN A 118 -8.63 7.77 10.69
C GLN A 118 -10.06 8.12 10.29
N GLN A 119 -10.40 8.07 9.00
CA GLN A 119 -11.74 8.35 8.50
C GLN A 119 -12.78 7.34 8.98
N LEU A 120 -12.40 6.07 9.10
CA LEU A 120 -13.25 5.00 9.62
C LEU A 120 -13.41 5.05 11.15
N GLY A 121 -12.67 5.92 11.85
CA GLY A 121 -12.70 6.02 13.31
C GLY A 121 -11.86 4.97 14.03
N GLU A 122 -11.04 4.20 13.30
CA GLU A 122 -10.14 3.15 13.82
C GLU A 122 -8.88 3.74 14.47
N ARG A 123 -9.07 4.65 15.44
CA ARG A 123 -8.00 5.48 16.03
C ARG A 123 -6.87 4.67 16.67
N ALA A 124 -7.20 3.57 17.34
CA ALA A 124 -6.20 2.72 17.98
C ALA A 124 -5.26 2.11 16.94
N TRP A 125 -5.82 1.68 15.80
CA TRP A 125 -5.01 1.06 14.76
C TRP A 125 -4.26 2.08 13.90
N ALA A 126 -4.92 3.20 13.55
CA ALA A 126 -4.23 4.32 12.91
C ALA A 126 -3.02 4.79 13.73
N ARG A 127 -3.15 4.84 15.07
CA ARG A 127 -2.03 5.14 15.96
C ARG A 127 -0.94 4.09 15.88
N ARG A 128 -1.27 2.79 15.87
CA ARG A 128 -0.27 1.73 15.78
C ARG A 128 0.51 1.78 14.47
N VAL A 129 -0.16 2.09 13.35
CA VAL A 129 0.51 2.36 12.06
C VAL A 129 1.44 3.58 12.14
N ALA A 130 0.99 4.67 12.78
CA ALA A 130 1.78 5.89 12.94
C ALA A 130 3.02 5.73 13.84
N ASP A 131 2.88 4.91 14.88
CA ASP A 131 3.90 4.67 15.92
C ASP A 131 4.82 3.49 15.56
N ASP A 132 4.64 2.86 14.38
CA ASP A 132 5.48 1.77 13.90
C ASP A 132 6.95 2.21 13.84
N ARG A 133 7.85 1.36 14.36
CA ARG A 133 9.29 1.62 14.44
C ARG A 133 10.08 0.97 13.33
N ASP A 134 9.41 0.24 12.44
CA ASP A 134 10.05 -0.32 11.27
C ASP A 134 10.70 0.79 10.42
N PRO A 135 11.97 0.63 10.00
CA PRO A 135 12.71 1.65 9.26
C PRO A 135 12.23 1.84 7.81
N VAL A 136 11.44 0.92 7.27
CA VAL A 136 10.83 1.00 5.95
C VAL A 136 9.42 1.59 6.08
N TYR A 137 8.56 0.96 6.87
CA TYR A 137 7.15 1.34 6.97
C TYR A 137 6.94 2.56 7.88
N GLY A 138 7.40 2.47 9.13
CA GLY A 138 7.20 3.49 10.13
C GLY A 138 7.96 4.78 9.83
N ASP A 139 9.26 4.66 9.54
CA ASP A 139 10.06 5.82 9.11
C ASP A 139 9.61 6.35 7.76
N GLY A 140 9.28 5.47 6.79
CA GLY A 140 8.70 5.87 5.51
C GLY A 140 7.44 6.72 5.69
N LEU A 141 6.51 6.31 6.54
CA LEU A 141 5.30 7.07 6.84
C LEU A 141 5.61 8.44 7.46
N ARG A 142 6.55 8.50 8.42
CA ARG A 142 6.95 9.77 9.05
C ARG A 142 7.51 10.75 8.02
N ARG A 143 8.43 10.29 7.17
CA ARG A 143 9.04 11.08 6.09
C ARG A 143 7.99 11.51 5.07
N PHE A 144 7.08 10.60 4.70
CA PHE A 144 6.01 10.90 3.75
C PHE A 144 4.99 11.90 4.28
N ARG A 145 4.66 11.86 5.57
CA ARG A 145 3.85 12.92 6.21
C ARG A 145 4.53 14.28 6.16
N ALA A 146 5.84 14.33 6.41
CA ALA A 146 6.59 15.58 6.27
C ALA A 146 6.54 16.11 4.83
N LEU A 147 6.65 15.21 3.84
CA LEU A 147 6.49 15.57 2.43
C LEU A 147 5.09 16.10 2.11
N VAL A 148 4.04 15.43 2.61
CA VAL A 148 2.64 15.88 2.48
C VAL A 148 2.44 17.27 3.11
N LEU A 149 3.06 17.54 4.25
CA LEU A 149 2.99 18.86 4.89
C LEU A 149 3.71 19.94 4.08
N SER A 150 4.79 19.59 3.37
CA SER A 150 5.56 20.51 2.52
C SER A 150 4.86 20.80 1.19
N GLU A 151 4.44 19.76 0.48
CA GLU A 151 4.00 19.85 -0.93
C GLU A 151 2.47 19.77 -1.10
N GLY A 152 1.75 19.36 -0.05
CA GLY A 152 0.34 19.01 -0.11
C GLY A 152 0.10 17.54 -0.51
N GLU A 153 -0.98 16.96 0.02
CA GLU A 153 -1.32 15.53 -0.10
C GLU A 153 -1.31 15.03 -1.54
N ARG A 154 -2.00 15.75 -2.44
CA ARG A 154 -2.11 15.35 -3.85
C ARG A 154 -0.75 15.29 -4.53
N GLN A 155 0.07 16.32 -4.37
CA GLN A 155 1.37 16.43 -5.04
C GLN A 155 2.36 15.38 -4.51
N ALA A 156 2.35 15.14 -3.19
CA ALA A 156 3.16 14.10 -2.58
C ALA A 156 2.79 12.70 -3.10
N LEU A 157 1.49 12.38 -3.21
CA LEU A 157 1.02 11.10 -3.75
C LEU A 157 1.36 10.94 -5.24
N GLU A 158 1.17 11.97 -6.06
CA GLU A 158 1.58 11.97 -7.47
C GLU A 158 3.09 11.75 -7.63
N LEU A 159 3.91 12.31 -6.73
CA LEU A 159 5.35 12.08 -6.69
C LEU A 159 5.69 10.64 -6.30
N ALA A 160 5.07 10.09 -5.25
CA ALA A 160 5.26 8.69 -4.84
C ALA A 160 4.82 7.67 -5.87
N ALA A 161 4.01 8.05 -6.85
CA ALA A 161 3.63 7.19 -7.96
C ALA A 161 4.71 7.07 -9.04
N ARG A 162 5.67 7.99 -9.09
CA ARG A 162 6.55 8.18 -10.26
C ARG A 162 8.03 8.29 -9.94
N ALA A 163 8.38 8.86 -8.79
CA ALA A 163 9.76 9.06 -8.38
C ALA A 163 10.33 7.81 -7.69
N GLU A 164 11.63 7.60 -7.84
CA GLU A 164 12.32 6.44 -7.27
C GLU A 164 12.56 6.57 -5.76
N ASP A 165 12.67 7.78 -5.23
CA ASP A 165 12.98 8.03 -3.82
C ASP A 165 12.35 9.34 -3.34
N PHE A 166 12.40 9.56 -2.03
CA PHE A 166 12.10 10.84 -1.42
C PHE A 166 12.95 11.96 -2.05
N PRO A 167 12.40 13.17 -2.18
CA PRO A 167 13.20 14.35 -2.45
C PRO A 167 14.28 14.55 -1.38
N PRO A 168 15.43 15.18 -1.73
CA PRO A 168 16.43 15.52 -0.74
C PRO A 168 15.83 16.31 0.44
N GLY A 169 16.14 15.89 1.66
CA GLY A 169 15.69 16.57 2.89
C GLY A 169 14.52 15.90 3.61
N PHE A 170 13.97 14.82 3.07
CA PHE A 170 12.96 13.98 3.72
C PHE A 170 13.54 12.66 4.14
#